data_AF-A0A0C2FFQ6-F1
#
_entry.id   AF-A0A0C2FFQ6-F1
#
_cell.length_a   1.000
_cell.length_b   1.000
_cell.length_c   1.000
_cell.angle_alpha   90.00
_cell.angle_beta   90.00
_cell.angle_gamma   90.00
#
_symmetry.space_group_name_H-M   'P 1'
#
loop_
_entity.id
_entity.type
_entity.pdbx_description
1 polymer ?
#
loop_
_entity_poly.entity_id
_entity_poly.type
_entity_poly.pdbx_seq_one_letter_code
_entity_poly.pdbx_strand_id
1 'polypeptide(L)'
;MEVVEKQKLEKNLLAAVRMDRKNDKALKRKRSEVDSDEFDENQENIETPAIKKQRTDHRLLTSSLMLIDRTASDGNGKMALSRSFVSLAMVMEEPEILDGDRTEMSFRACAQADENACAESERRLLTWAIDWTRQVADMEDAISNNDKIALLRACCVPLTLLELGARSCVTAAQSKSSCAALHVLPLPNNTYLRTDAQLPQNCFLTANSIRGLLEWTTRHLKQLQLTPKELVLLKALIVVNTKILERKGKRPLFAP
;
A
#
# COMPACT_ATOMS: atom_id res chain seq x y z
N MET A 1 47.57 39.63 -14.47
CA MET A 1 46.82 39.27 -13.26
C MET A 1 45.63 38.37 -13.58
N GLU A 2 44.91 38.62 -14.68
CA GLU A 2 43.73 37.83 -15.11
C GLU A 2 43.98 36.35 -15.45
N VAL A 3 45.15 35.98 -15.99
CA VAL A 3 45.43 34.59 -16.40
C VAL A 3 45.53 33.63 -15.20
N VAL A 4 46.03 34.14 -14.06
CA VAL A 4 46.19 33.35 -12.83
C VAL A 4 44.85 33.13 -12.13
N GLU A 5 43.94 34.11 -12.17
CA GLU A 5 42.60 33.97 -11.63
C GLU A 5 41.75 32.99 -12.46
N LYS A 6 41.87 33.03 -13.79
CA LYS A 6 41.14 32.12 -14.67
C LYS A 6 41.53 30.65 -14.45
N GLN A 7 42.82 30.37 -14.29
CA GLN A 7 43.32 29.03 -13.95
C GLN A 7 42.90 28.57 -12.54
N LYS A 8 42.76 29.50 -11.58
CA LYS A 8 42.27 29.20 -10.24
C LYS A 8 40.77 28.86 -10.24
N LEU A 9 39.98 29.57 -11.04
CA LEU A 9 38.55 29.30 -11.23
C LEU A 9 38.30 27.95 -11.92
N GLU A 10 39.06 27.60 -12.97
CA GLU A 10 38.94 26.31 -13.63
C GLU A 10 39.30 25.13 -12.71
N LYS A 11 40.36 25.27 -11.90
CA LYS A 11 40.72 24.26 -10.90
C LYS A 11 39.63 24.07 -9.84
N ASN A 12 38.99 25.16 -9.41
CA ASN A 12 37.89 25.10 -8.45
C ASN A 12 36.63 24.45 -9.03
N LEU A 13 36.31 24.71 -10.29
CA LEU A 13 35.19 24.06 -11.00
C LEU A 13 35.44 22.55 -11.19
N LEU A 14 36.64 22.15 -11.58
CA LEU A 14 37.02 20.73 -11.67
C LEU A 14 36.99 20.02 -10.32
N ALA A 15 37.35 20.70 -9.24
CA ALA A 15 37.22 20.17 -7.88
C ALA A 15 35.75 20.01 -7.46
N ALA A 16 34.90 21.00 -7.74
CA ALA A 16 33.46 20.95 -7.45
C ALA A 16 32.76 19.81 -8.21
N VAL A 17 33.04 19.65 -9.52
CA VAL A 17 32.47 18.57 -10.34
C VAL A 17 32.93 17.18 -9.87
N ARG A 18 34.16 17.05 -9.36
CA ARG A 18 34.62 15.79 -8.74
C ARG A 18 33.93 15.49 -7.42
N MET A 19 33.66 16.51 -6.62
CA MET A 19 32.95 16.36 -5.34
C MET A 19 31.49 15.96 -5.59
N ASP A 20 30.84 16.53 -6.60
CA ASP A 20 29.47 16.18 -6.99
C ASP A 20 29.37 14.73 -7.49
N ARG A 21 30.30 14.29 -8.35
CA ARG A 21 30.38 12.88 -8.77
C ARG A 21 30.68 11.91 -7.64
N LYS A 22 31.44 12.32 -6.62
CA LYS A 22 31.66 11.53 -5.40
C LYS A 22 30.39 11.45 -4.55
N ASN A 23 29.63 12.56 -4.46
CA ASN A 23 28.38 12.60 -3.73
C ASN A 23 27.30 11.75 -4.41
N ASP A 24 27.19 11.77 -5.74
CA ASP A 24 26.29 10.89 -6.50
C ASP A 24 26.64 9.40 -6.34
N LYS A 25 27.95 9.06 -6.30
CA LYS A 25 28.39 7.69 -6.01
C LYS A 25 28.09 7.30 -4.56
N ALA A 26 28.18 8.22 -3.61
CA ALA A 26 27.83 8.00 -2.21
C ALA A 26 26.31 7.88 -2.01
N LEU A 27 25.51 8.66 -2.74
CA LEU A 27 24.04 8.56 -2.77
C LEU A 27 23.57 7.27 -3.43
N LYS A 28 24.21 6.81 -4.50
CA LYS A 28 23.94 5.49 -5.09
C LYS A 28 24.32 4.35 -4.15
N ARG A 29 25.45 4.44 -3.44
CA ARG A 29 25.85 3.46 -2.41
C ARG A 29 24.91 3.45 -1.19
N LYS A 30 24.41 4.61 -0.75
CA LYS A 30 23.42 4.69 0.33
C LYS A 30 22.04 4.19 -0.08
N ARG A 31 21.67 4.29 -1.37
CA ARG A 31 20.43 3.70 -1.91
C ARG A 31 20.52 2.18 -2.06
N SER A 32 21.71 1.62 -2.24
CA SER A 32 21.95 0.17 -2.21
C SER A 32 22.13 -0.40 -0.80
N GLU A 33 22.59 0.40 0.18
CA GLU A 33 22.69 -0.03 1.59
C GLU A 33 21.33 -0.20 2.30
N VAL A 34 20.27 0.46 1.83
CA VAL A 34 18.90 0.27 2.39
C VAL A 34 18.19 -0.94 1.76
N ASP A 35 18.78 -1.53 0.73
CA ASP A 35 18.36 -2.80 0.11
C ASP A 35 19.41 -3.90 0.38
N SER A 36 20.06 -3.83 1.55
CA SER A 36 21.01 -4.86 1.99
C SER A 36 20.26 -6.09 2.54
N ASP A 37 19.56 -6.78 1.65
CA ASP A 37 19.55 -8.25 1.67
C ASP A 37 20.82 -8.74 0.92
N GLU A 38 22.00 -8.17 1.22
CA GLU A 38 23.28 -8.80 0.89
C GLU A 38 23.42 -10.01 1.81
N PHE A 39 22.78 -11.12 1.43
CA PHE A 39 22.94 -12.40 2.09
C PHE A 39 23.95 -13.27 1.35
N ASP A 40 24.95 -13.66 2.14
CA ASP A 40 26.13 -14.48 1.90
C ASP A 40 25.95 -15.54 0.79
N GLU A 41 26.55 -15.31 -0.38
CA GLU A 41 26.69 -16.31 -1.46
C GLU A 41 27.33 -17.62 -0.94
N ASN A 42 28.03 -17.59 0.20
CA ASN A 42 28.62 -18.79 0.80
C ASN A 42 27.61 -19.76 1.44
N GLN A 43 26.33 -19.37 1.64
CA GLN A 43 25.28 -20.31 2.08
C GLN A 43 24.70 -21.16 0.94
N GLU A 44 24.99 -20.85 -0.33
CA GLU A 44 24.52 -21.64 -1.46
C GLU A 44 25.09 -23.07 -1.49
N ASN A 45 26.18 -23.33 -0.76
CA ASN A 45 26.96 -24.55 -0.91
C ASN A 45 26.51 -25.72 0.01
N ILE A 46 25.50 -25.52 0.86
CA ILE A 46 25.02 -26.55 1.82
C ILE A 46 23.52 -26.87 1.63
N GLU A 47 22.82 -26.15 0.76
CA GLU A 47 21.37 -26.30 0.62
C GLU A 47 20.96 -27.39 -0.36
N THR A 48 20.03 -28.25 0.08
CA THR A 48 19.42 -29.25 -0.80
C THR A 48 18.60 -28.57 -1.91
N PRO A 49 18.48 -29.19 -3.10
CA PRO A 49 17.72 -28.62 -4.22
C PRO A 49 16.27 -28.24 -3.87
N ALA A 50 15.65 -28.94 -2.92
CA ALA A 50 14.31 -28.64 -2.42
C ALA A 50 14.25 -27.32 -1.64
N ILE A 51 15.25 -27.03 -0.78
CA ILE A 51 15.34 -25.78 -0.01
C ILE A 51 15.58 -24.61 -0.96
N LYS A 52 16.46 -24.79 -1.95
CA LYS A 52 16.72 -23.78 -2.99
C LYS A 52 15.47 -23.45 -3.80
N LYS A 53 14.70 -24.47 -4.19
CA LYS A 53 13.42 -24.28 -4.90
C LYS A 53 12.41 -23.51 -4.04
N GLN A 54 12.18 -23.95 -2.81
CA GLN A 54 11.25 -23.29 -1.88
C GLN A 54 11.61 -21.81 -1.67
N ARG A 55 12.90 -21.51 -1.47
CA ARG A 55 13.38 -20.13 -1.34
C ARG A 55 13.08 -19.29 -2.59
N THR A 56 13.31 -19.86 -3.77
CA THR A 56 13.03 -19.19 -5.04
C THR A 56 11.54 -18.90 -5.19
N ASP A 57 10.69 -19.88 -4.86
CA ASP A 57 9.23 -19.74 -4.90
C ASP A 57 8.74 -18.65 -3.93
N HIS A 58 9.27 -18.61 -2.70
CA HIS A 58 8.96 -17.56 -1.71
C HIS A 58 9.37 -16.16 -2.21
N ARG A 59 10.51 -16.05 -2.89
CA ARG A 59 10.99 -14.78 -3.46
C ARG A 59 10.09 -14.30 -4.60
N LEU A 60 9.67 -15.22 -5.46
CA LEU A 60 8.75 -14.92 -6.55
C LEU A 60 7.39 -14.50 -6.01
N LEU A 61 6.87 -15.22 -5.02
CA LEU A 61 5.60 -14.87 -4.35
C LEU A 61 5.65 -13.44 -3.76
N THR A 62 6.69 -13.14 -2.99
CA THR A 62 6.86 -11.81 -2.39
C THR A 62 6.97 -10.72 -3.46
N SER A 63 7.73 -10.97 -4.53
CA SER A 63 7.84 -10.05 -5.67
C SER A 63 6.50 -9.80 -6.36
N SER A 64 5.71 -10.85 -6.59
CA SER A 64 4.38 -10.74 -7.18
C SER A 64 3.43 -9.93 -6.29
N LEU A 65 3.42 -10.17 -4.98
CA LEU A 65 2.59 -9.39 -4.06
C LEU A 65 3.02 -7.92 -3.97
N MET A 66 4.33 -7.64 -4.01
CA MET A 66 4.84 -6.26 -4.09
C MET A 66 4.42 -5.57 -5.40
N LEU A 67 4.40 -6.31 -6.51
CA LEU A 67 3.91 -5.80 -7.79
C LEU A 67 2.41 -5.47 -7.71
N ILE A 68 1.60 -6.35 -7.10
CA ILE A 68 0.17 -6.11 -6.87
C ILE A 68 -0.05 -4.84 -6.02
N ASP A 69 0.69 -4.68 -4.91
CA ASP A 69 0.56 -3.47 -4.07
C ASP A 69 0.82 -2.21 -4.86
N ARG A 70 1.85 -2.24 -5.71
CA ARG A 70 2.24 -1.13 -6.56
C ARG A 70 1.20 -0.83 -7.63
N THR A 71 0.82 -1.81 -8.44
CA THR A 71 -0.14 -1.60 -9.55
C THR A 71 -1.51 -1.18 -9.03
N ALA A 72 -1.95 -1.74 -7.89
CA ALA A 72 -3.20 -1.34 -7.25
C ALA A 72 -3.17 0.10 -6.74
N SER A 73 -2.00 0.63 -6.36
CA SER A 73 -1.83 1.98 -5.77
C SER A 73 -1.50 3.06 -6.81
N ASP A 74 -0.66 2.77 -7.80
CA ASP A 74 -0.20 3.73 -8.83
C ASP A 74 -1.38 4.24 -9.69
N GLY A 75 -2.39 3.40 -9.91
CA GLY A 75 -3.53 3.74 -10.76
C GLY A 75 -3.21 3.73 -12.26
N ASN A 76 -4.24 3.70 -13.09
CA ASN A 76 -4.11 3.73 -14.56
C ASN A 76 -4.96 4.82 -15.23
N GLY A 77 -5.57 5.70 -14.43
CA GLY A 77 -6.36 6.90 -14.77
C GLY A 77 -6.75 7.05 -16.23
N LYS A 78 -7.67 6.23 -16.73
CA LYS A 78 -8.35 6.48 -18.01
C LYS A 78 -9.64 7.25 -17.75
N MET A 79 -10.21 7.88 -18.78
CA MET A 79 -11.51 8.57 -18.63
C MET A 79 -12.58 7.60 -18.12
N ALA A 80 -13.31 8.03 -17.08
CA ALA A 80 -14.44 7.28 -16.55
C ALA A 80 -15.53 7.11 -17.62
N LEU A 81 -15.95 5.87 -17.85
CA LEU A 81 -17.17 5.60 -18.62
C LEU A 81 -18.40 6.05 -17.80
N SER A 82 -19.44 6.51 -18.49
CA SER A 82 -20.63 7.07 -17.86
C SER A 82 -21.25 6.13 -16.82
N ARG A 83 -21.60 6.68 -15.65
CA ARG A 83 -21.99 5.94 -14.44
C ARG A 83 -23.39 5.36 -14.56
N SER A 84 -23.46 4.08 -14.94
CA SER A 84 -24.60 3.21 -14.64
C SER A 84 -24.38 2.52 -13.28
N PHE A 85 -25.43 1.93 -12.70
CA PHE A 85 -25.28 1.09 -11.52
C PHE A 85 -24.48 -0.17 -11.89
N VAL A 86 -23.28 -0.33 -11.31
CA VAL A 86 -22.39 -1.46 -11.57
C VAL A 86 -22.51 -2.48 -10.44
N SER A 87 -22.71 -3.75 -10.79
CA SER A 87 -22.70 -4.84 -9.80
C SER A 87 -21.28 -5.35 -9.56
N LEU A 88 -21.03 -5.93 -8.36
CA LEU A 88 -19.74 -6.57 -8.09
C LEU A 88 -19.44 -7.73 -9.06
N ALA A 89 -20.47 -8.43 -9.56
CA ALA A 89 -20.27 -9.48 -10.56
C ALA A 89 -19.70 -8.91 -11.86
N MET A 90 -20.28 -7.81 -12.37
CA MET A 90 -19.77 -7.10 -13.54
C MET A 90 -18.32 -6.64 -13.34
N VAL A 91 -17.97 -6.11 -12.15
CA VAL A 91 -16.59 -5.69 -11.86
C VAL A 91 -15.60 -6.86 -11.85
N MET A 92 -16.02 -8.06 -11.42
CA MET A 92 -15.15 -9.24 -11.44
C MET A 92 -14.95 -9.79 -12.84
N GLU A 93 -15.94 -9.64 -13.72
CA GLU A 93 -15.90 -10.06 -15.13
C GLU A 93 -15.14 -9.05 -16.00
N GLU A 94 -15.41 -7.75 -15.82
CA GLU A 94 -14.90 -6.63 -16.60
C GLU A 94 -14.29 -5.57 -15.66
N PRO A 95 -13.07 -5.78 -15.16
CA PRO A 95 -12.45 -4.87 -14.20
C PRO A 95 -12.18 -3.47 -14.78
N GLU A 96 -12.10 -3.32 -16.10
CA GLU A 96 -11.86 -2.05 -16.81
C GLU A 96 -12.96 -1.02 -16.57
N ILE A 97 -14.15 -1.45 -16.14
CA ILE A 97 -15.25 -0.56 -15.75
C ILE A 97 -14.82 0.43 -14.66
N LEU A 98 -13.86 0.04 -13.82
CA LEU A 98 -13.30 0.89 -12.75
C LEU A 98 -12.08 1.72 -13.17
N ASP A 99 -11.66 1.73 -14.44
CA ASP A 99 -10.45 2.46 -14.88
C ASP A 99 -10.51 3.96 -14.54
N GLY A 100 -11.71 4.55 -14.52
CA GLY A 100 -11.92 5.94 -14.11
C GLY A 100 -11.71 6.21 -12.62
N ASP A 101 -11.83 5.19 -11.77
CA ASP A 101 -11.66 5.28 -10.32
C ASP A 101 -10.24 4.87 -9.87
N ARG A 102 -9.42 4.35 -10.78
CA ARG A 102 -8.00 3.98 -10.55
C ARG A 102 -7.06 5.18 -10.63
N THR A 103 -7.24 6.14 -9.74
CA THR A 103 -6.32 7.28 -9.58
C THR A 103 -5.08 6.88 -8.77
N GLU A 104 -4.00 7.66 -8.83
CA GLU A 104 -2.84 7.44 -7.97
C GLU A 104 -3.21 7.64 -6.49
N MET A 105 -2.81 6.71 -5.62
CA MET A 105 -2.99 6.85 -4.17
C MET A 105 -1.80 7.57 -3.53
N SER A 106 -2.08 8.69 -2.88
CA SER A 106 -1.07 9.44 -2.14
C SER A 106 -1.62 9.90 -0.80
N PHE A 107 -0.85 9.67 0.26
CA PHE A 107 -1.29 9.82 1.66
C PHE A 107 -0.62 11.00 2.37
N ARG A 108 -0.22 12.04 1.63
CA ARG A 108 0.35 13.24 2.25
C ARG A 108 -0.80 13.99 2.92
N ALA A 109 -0.74 14.24 4.22
CA ALA A 109 -1.80 14.95 4.93
C ALA A 109 -1.72 16.48 4.66
N CYS A 110 -2.08 16.92 3.46
CA CYS A 110 -1.92 18.30 3.01
C CYS A 110 -3.10 19.20 3.39
N ALA A 111 -4.33 18.70 3.28
CA ALA A 111 -5.55 19.46 3.57
C ALA A 111 -6.59 18.59 4.28
N GLN A 112 -7.46 19.21 5.08
CA GLN A 112 -8.59 18.49 5.68
C GLN A 112 -9.57 18.08 4.57
N ALA A 113 -10.09 16.86 4.65
CA ALA A 113 -11.05 16.35 3.66
C ALA A 113 -12.41 17.05 3.80
N ASP A 114 -12.96 17.49 2.67
CA ASP A 114 -14.36 17.89 2.53
C ASP A 114 -15.20 16.68 2.06
N GLU A 115 -16.48 16.93 1.75
CA GLU A 115 -17.39 15.88 1.27
C GLU A 115 -16.93 15.25 -0.04
N ASN A 116 -16.40 16.03 -0.98
CA ASN A 116 -15.96 15.50 -2.26
C ASN A 116 -14.72 14.61 -2.09
N ALA A 117 -13.73 15.09 -1.33
CA ALA A 117 -12.53 14.34 -1.00
C ALA A 117 -12.84 13.05 -0.24
N CYS A 118 -13.84 13.04 0.66
CA CYS A 118 -14.31 11.82 1.32
C CYS A 118 -14.90 10.81 0.33
N ALA A 119 -15.77 11.27 -0.57
CA ALA A 119 -16.41 10.39 -1.55
C ALA A 119 -15.40 9.82 -2.55
N GLU A 120 -14.42 10.62 -2.97
CA GLU A 120 -13.31 10.16 -3.82
C GLU A 120 -12.43 9.14 -3.10
N SER A 121 -12.12 9.38 -1.83
CA SER A 121 -11.32 8.47 -1.01
C SER A 121 -12.02 7.13 -0.80
N GLU A 122 -13.31 7.14 -0.50
CA GLU A 122 -14.13 5.92 -0.36
C GLU A 122 -14.10 5.10 -1.65
N ARG A 123 -14.44 5.72 -2.79
CA ARG A 123 -14.41 5.06 -4.11
C ARG A 123 -13.03 4.50 -4.43
N ARG A 124 -11.98 5.27 -4.13
CA ARG A 124 -10.61 4.88 -4.44
C ARG A 124 -10.14 3.70 -3.60
N LEU A 125 -10.44 3.71 -2.29
CA LEU A 125 -10.12 2.61 -1.37
C LEU A 125 -10.89 1.33 -1.73
N LEU A 126 -12.16 1.46 -2.13
CA LEU A 126 -12.95 0.33 -2.60
C LEU A 126 -12.36 -0.27 -3.88
N THR A 127 -12.03 0.57 -4.86
CA THR A 127 -11.40 0.14 -6.12
C THR A 127 -10.04 -0.53 -5.86
N TRP A 128 -9.23 0.05 -4.96
CA TRP A 128 -7.97 -0.53 -4.51
C TRP A 128 -8.16 -1.92 -3.91
N ALA A 129 -9.14 -2.09 -3.00
CA ALA A 129 -9.42 -3.37 -2.35
C ALA A 129 -9.93 -4.42 -3.35
N ILE A 130 -10.71 -4.00 -4.35
CA ILE A 130 -11.15 -4.86 -5.46
C ILE A 130 -9.95 -5.36 -6.26
N ASP A 131 -9.06 -4.46 -6.68
CA ASP A 131 -7.88 -4.82 -7.47
C ASP A 131 -6.92 -5.72 -6.70
N TRP A 132 -6.73 -5.47 -5.40
CA TRP A 132 -5.98 -6.34 -4.51
C TRP A 132 -6.60 -7.74 -4.43
N THR A 133 -7.90 -7.80 -4.16
CA THR A 133 -8.60 -9.08 -3.99
C THR A 133 -8.57 -9.90 -5.26
N ARG A 134 -8.85 -9.28 -6.41
CA ARG A 134 -8.85 -9.94 -7.72
C ARG A 134 -7.47 -10.48 -8.04
N GLN A 135 -6.44 -9.63 -7.99
CA GLN A 135 -5.08 -10.04 -8.36
C GLN A 135 -4.51 -11.11 -7.43
N VAL A 136 -4.76 -11.04 -6.12
CA VAL A 136 -4.33 -12.09 -5.19
C VAL A 136 -5.09 -13.39 -5.42
N ALA A 137 -6.41 -13.33 -5.67
CA ALA A 137 -7.19 -14.52 -5.98
C ALA A 137 -6.77 -15.15 -7.32
N ASP A 138 -6.33 -14.36 -8.29
CA ASP A 138 -5.81 -14.83 -9.58
C ASP A 138 -4.42 -15.48 -9.47
N MET A 139 -3.74 -15.39 -8.32
CA MET A 139 -2.51 -16.14 -8.06
C MET A 139 -2.79 -17.62 -7.73
N GLU A 140 -4.01 -17.95 -7.31
CA GLU A 140 -4.45 -19.34 -7.18
C GLU A 140 -5.26 -19.74 -8.42
N ASP A 141 -4.98 -20.93 -8.93
CA ASP A 141 -5.68 -21.45 -10.09
C ASP A 141 -7.19 -21.64 -9.78
N ALA A 142 -8.03 -21.15 -10.70
CA ALA A 142 -9.46 -21.45 -10.78
C ALA A 142 -10.35 -20.97 -9.60
N ILE A 143 -10.08 -19.82 -8.98
CA ILE A 143 -11.05 -19.18 -8.07
C ILE A 143 -12.22 -18.56 -8.85
N SER A 144 -13.45 -18.96 -8.51
CA SER A 144 -14.66 -18.43 -9.15
C SER A 144 -14.91 -16.95 -8.82
N ASN A 145 -15.57 -16.20 -9.71
CA ASN A 145 -15.94 -14.81 -9.43
C ASN A 145 -16.83 -14.67 -8.18
N ASN A 146 -17.67 -15.67 -7.89
CA ASN A 146 -18.48 -15.68 -6.67
C ASN A 146 -17.63 -15.80 -5.40
N ASP A 147 -16.51 -16.52 -5.46
CA ASP A 147 -15.59 -16.64 -4.33
C ASP A 147 -14.70 -15.40 -4.22
N LYS A 148 -14.26 -14.80 -5.33
CA LYS A 148 -13.62 -13.47 -5.32
C LYS A 148 -14.49 -12.41 -4.65
N ILE A 149 -15.80 -12.40 -4.95
CA ILE A 149 -16.76 -11.50 -4.28
C ILE A 149 -16.89 -11.82 -2.79
N ALA A 150 -16.89 -13.10 -2.42
CA ALA A 150 -16.96 -13.51 -1.02
C ALA A 150 -15.71 -13.09 -0.23
N LEU A 151 -14.53 -13.27 -0.83
CA LEU A 151 -13.25 -12.80 -0.30
C LEU A 151 -13.28 -11.28 -0.13
N LEU A 152 -13.67 -10.54 -1.18
CA LEU A 152 -13.76 -9.08 -1.16
C LEU A 152 -14.66 -8.59 -0.02
N ARG A 153 -15.87 -9.14 0.12
CA ARG A 153 -16.81 -8.73 1.17
C ARG A 153 -16.24 -8.92 2.57
N ALA A 154 -15.38 -9.91 2.75
CA ALA A 154 -14.81 -10.20 4.04
C ALA A 154 -13.48 -9.47 4.31
N CYS A 155 -12.72 -9.15 3.26
CA CYS A 155 -11.41 -8.51 3.38
C CYS A 155 -11.47 -6.99 3.18
N CYS A 156 -12.47 -6.43 2.49
CA CYS A 156 -12.49 -5.02 2.09
C CYS A 156 -12.27 -4.06 3.26
N VAL A 157 -13.03 -4.23 4.35
CA VAL A 157 -12.91 -3.39 5.54
C VAL A 157 -11.56 -3.60 6.26
N PRO A 158 -11.15 -4.82 6.67
CA PRO A 158 -9.87 -4.98 7.36
C PRO A 158 -8.66 -4.59 6.49
N LEU A 159 -8.72 -4.80 5.18
CA LEU A 159 -7.64 -4.43 4.25
C LEU A 159 -7.50 -2.91 4.13
N THR A 160 -8.61 -2.19 3.96
CA THR A 160 -8.61 -0.71 3.89
C THR A 160 -8.21 -0.08 5.21
N LEU A 161 -8.67 -0.61 6.34
CA LEU A 161 -8.26 -0.12 7.67
C LEU A 161 -6.78 -0.38 7.94
N LEU A 162 -6.24 -1.54 7.54
CA LEU A 162 -4.80 -1.81 7.65
C LEU A 162 -3.99 -0.80 6.85
N GLU A 163 -4.39 -0.51 5.60
CA GLU A 163 -3.70 0.47 4.76
C GLU A 163 -3.73 1.86 5.40
N LEU A 164 -4.92 2.34 5.79
CA LEU A 164 -5.05 3.65 6.43
C LEU A 164 -4.23 3.73 7.74
N GLY A 165 -4.25 2.68 8.56
CA GLY A 165 -3.43 2.60 9.78
C GLY A 165 -1.94 2.61 9.48
N ALA A 166 -1.47 1.83 8.51
CA ALA A 166 -0.06 1.81 8.11
C ALA A 166 0.39 3.20 7.63
N ARG A 167 -0.46 3.90 6.88
CA ARG A 167 -0.18 5.28 6.42
C ARG A 167 -0.17 6.27 7.58
N SER A 168 -1.06 6.15 8.55
CA SER A 168 -1.02 6.94 9.79
C SER A 168 0.32 6.79 10.54
N CYS A 169 0.91 5.59 10.62
CA CYS A 169 2.24 5.40 11.21
C CYS A 169 3.31 6.24 10.49
N VAL A 170 3.30 6.21 9.15
CA VAL A 170 4.27 6.95 8.33
C VAL A 170 4.08 8.45 8.47
N THR A 171 2.83 8.94 8.41
CA THR A 171 2.50 10.35 8.59
C THR A 171 2.93 10.84 9.97
N ALA A 172 2.67 10.06 11.02
CA ALA A 172 3.10 10.40 12.38
C ALA A 172 4.63 10.47 12.52
N ALA A 173 5.39 9.64 11.80
CA ALA A 173 6.85 9.66 11.81
C ALA A 173 7.45 10.87 11.06
N GLN A 174 6.73 11.43 10.08
CA GLN A 174 7.20 12.58 9.29
C GLN A 174 6.92 13.94 9.96
N SER A 175 6.02 13.99 10.96
CA SER A 175 5.73 15.22 11.70
C SER A 175 6.86 15.55 12.68
N LYS A 176 7.57 16.66 12.43
CA LYS A 176 8.61 17.20 13.33
C LYS A 176 8.04 17.88 14.59
N SER A 177 6.73 18.08 14.68
CA SER A 177 6.07 18.70 15.84
C SER A 177 4.97 17.82 16.45
N SER A 178 4.82 17.98 17.77
CA SER A 178 4.13 17.14 18.74
C SER A 178 2.61 17.00 18.56
N CYS A 179 2.08 15.85 19.01
CA CYS A 179 0.70 15.57 19.41
C CYS A 179 -0.39 15.63 18.31
N ALA A 180 -0.40 16.62 17.42
CA ALA A 180 -1.46 16.76 16.40
C ALA A 180 -1.41 15.67 15.31
N ALA A 181 -0.22 15.18 14.96
CA ALA A 181 -0.04 14.13 13.96
C ALA A 181 -0.54 12.74 14.42
N LEU A 182 -0.82 12.56 15.71
CA LEU A 182 -1.40 11.32 16.27
C LEU A 182 -2.93 11.25 16.11
N HIS A 183 -3.57 12.36 15.71
CA HIS A 183 -5.04 12.48 15.62
C HIS A 183 -5.55 12.67 14.19
N VAL A 184 -4.67 12.49 13.19
CA VAL A 184 -5.00 12.60 11.77
C VAL A 184 -4.96 11.24 11.08
N LEU A 185 -6.01 10.96 10.32
CA LEU A 185 -6.11 9.82 9.44
C LEU A 185 -5.87 10.29 8.00
N PRO A 186 -4.72 9.99 7.38
CA PRO A 186 -4.46 10.37 6.00
C PRO A 186 -5.35 9.55 5.05
N LEU A 187 -5.85 10.21 4.01
CA LEU A 187 -6.67 9.64 2.94
C LEU A 187 -5.86 9.53 1.64
N PRO A 188 -6.26 8.67 0.68
CA PRO A 188 -5.47 8.36 -0.52
C PRO A 188 -5.42 9.47 -1.57
N ASN A 189 -5.95 10.66 -1.31
CA ASN A 189 -6.00 11.81 -2.22
C ASN A 189 -5.32 13.06 -1.64
N ASN A 190 -4.28 12.86 -0.82
CA ASN A 190 -3.55 13.91 -0.10
C ASN A 190 -4.39 14.76 0.88
N THR A 191 -5.53 14.23 1.32
CA THR A 191 -6.35 14.84 2.36
C THR A 191 -6.25 14.07 3.67
N TYR A 192 -6.86 14.58 4.73
CA TYR A 192 -6.91 13.90 6.03
C TYR A 192 -8.23 14.15 6.78
N LEU A 193 -8.56 13.22 7.66
CA LEU A 193 -9.62 13.36 8.66
C LEU A 193 -9.03 13.59 10.05
N ARG A 194 -9.77 14.29 10.90
CA ARG A 194 -9.40 14.59 12.29
C ARG A 194 -10.45 14.06 13.25
N THR A 195 -10.01 13.56 14.40
CA THR A 195 -10.92 13.05 15.44
C THR A 195 -11.56 14.14 16.29
N ASP A 196 -10.98 15.34 16.29
CA ASP A 196 -11.39 16.49 17.11
C ASP A 196 -12.18 17.56 16.32
N ALA A 197 -12.37 17.35 15.01
CA ALA A 197 -13.13 18.22 14.14
C ALA A 197 -14.45 17.57 13.71
N GLN A 198 -15.39 18.38 13.23
CA GLN A 198 -16.58 17.87 12.58
C GLN A 198 -16.18 17.14 11.29
N LEU A 199 -16.68 15.91 11.13
CA LEU A 199 -16.47 15.11 9.93
C LEU A 199 -17.41 15.58 8.81
N PRO A 200 -17.00 15.43 7.53
CA PRO A 200 -17.90 15.62 6.39
C PRO A 200 -19.15 14.74 6.51
N GLN A 201 -20.29 15.24 6.05
CA GLN A 201 -21.58 14.56 6.26
C GLN A 201 -21.65 13.17 5.61
N ASN A 202 -20.95 13.00 4.49
CA ASN A 202 -20.85 11.75 3.74
C ASN A 202 -19.58 10.95 4.08
N CYS A 203 -18.97 11.19 5.24
CA CYS A 203 -17.78 10.44 5.63
C CYS A 203 -18.11 8.94 5.78
N PHE A 204 -17.36 8.10 5.06
CA PHE A 204 -17.49 6.64 5.07
C PHE A 204 -16.97 5.98 6.36
N LEU A 205 -16.40 6.78 7.27
CA LEU A 205 -15.94 6.36 8.60
C LEU A 205 -16.61 7.19 9.68
N THR A 206 -16.90 6.55 10.81
CA THR A 206 -17.38 7.26 12.00
C THR A 206 -16.21 7.82 12.81
N ALA A 207 -16.45 8.87 13.60
CA ALA A 207 -15.43 9.43 14.50
C ALA A 207 -14.85 8.37 15.48
N ASN A 208 -15.69 7.42 15.92
CA ASN A 208 -15.25 6.31 16.77
C ASN A 208 -14.35 5.33 16.02
N SER A 209 -14.67 5.01 14.75
CA SER A 209 -13.83 4.16 13.90
C SER A 209 -12.46 4.79 13.65
N ILE A 210 -12.42 6.10 13.37
CA ILE A 210 -11.17 6.84 13.16
C ILE A 210 -10.32 6.82 14.44
N ARG A 211 -10.93 7.15 15.59
CA ARG A 211 -10.23 7.14 16.89
C ARG A 211 -9.69 5.75 17.22
N GLY A 212 -10.53 4.72 17.10
CA GLY A 212 -10.14 3.34 17.37
C GLY A 212 -9.02 2.86 16.45
N LEU A 213 -9.06 3.23 15.17
CA LEU A 213 -8.00 2.90 14.22
C LEU A 213 -6.68 3.58 14.57
N LEU A 214 -6.70 4.87 14.90
CA LEU A 214 -5.48 5.61 15.28
C LEU A 214 -4.87 5.10 16.60
N GLU A 215 -5.72 4.76 17.58
CA GLU A 215 -5.29 4.12 18.83
C GLU A 215 -4.67 2.75 18.58
N TRP A 216 -5.34 1.89 17.80
CA TRP A 216 -4.83 0.56 17.45
C TRP A 216 -3.50 0.66 16.70
N THR A 217 -3.40 1.59 15.75
CA THR A 217 -2.20 1.86 14.97
C THR A 217 -1.03 2.27 15.87
N THR A 218 -1.27 3.19 16.79
CA THR A 218 -0.25 3.71 17.72
C THR A 218 0.21 2.64 18.70
N ARG A 219 -0.72 1.82 19.22
CA ARG A 219 -0.42 0.79 20.24
C ARG A 219 0.21 -0.47 19.67
N HIS A 220 -0.22 -0.89 18.48
CA HIS A 220 0.15 -2.19 17.93
C HIS A 220 1.00 -2.02 16.67
N LEU A 221 0.45 -1.42 15.61
CA LEU A 221 1.09 -1.43 14.30
C LEU A 221 2.45 -0.72 14.29
N LYS A 222 2.54 0.44 14.96
CA LYS A 222 3.80 1.20 15.07
C LYS A 222 4.90 0.42 15.78
N GLN A 223 4.55 -0.41 16.76
CA GLN A 223 5.52 -1.17 17.55
C GLN A 223 6.13 -2.32 16.76
N LEU A 224 5.41 -2.84 15.76
CA LEU A 224 5.87 -3.96 14.93
C LEU A 224 6.97 -3.56 13.93
N GLN A 225 7.12 -2.26 13.63
CA GLN A 225 8.11 -1.74 12.67
C GLN A 225 8.16 -2.52 11.34
N LEU A 226 6.97 -2.89 10.84
CA LEU A 226 6.85 -3.74 9.66
C LEU A 226 7.57 -3.14 8.46
N THR A 227 8.38 -3.96 7.82
CA THR A 227 8.94 -3.66 6.51
C THR A 227 7.84 -3.64 5.44
N PRO A 228 8.07 -3.02 4.27
CA PRO A 228 7.11 -3.06 3.17
C PRO A 228 6.74 -4.48 2.74
N LYS A 229 7.72 -5.40 2.75
CA LYS A 229 7.51 -6.82 2.42
C LYS A 229 6.53 -7.47 3.41
N GLU A 230 6.74 -7.27 4.71
CA GLU A 230 5.86 -7.84 5.75
C GLU A 230 4.44 -7.25 5.71
N LEU A 231 4.31 -5.95 5.45
CA LEU A 231 3.01 -5.30 5.30
C LEU A 231 2.22 -5.89 4.13
N VAL A 232 2.89 -6.12 3.00
CA VAL A 232 2.29 -6.74 1.80
C VAL A 232 1.89 -8.20 2.07
N LEU A 233 2.69 -8.96 2.83
CA LEU A 233 2.31 -10.30 3.26
C LEU A 233 1.07 -10.29 4.18
N LEU A 234 0.97 -9.33 5.12
CA LEU A 234 -0.22 -9.17 5.96
C LEU A 234 -1.46 -8.82 5.15
N LYS A 235 -1.34 -7.93 4.14
CA LYS A 235 -2.44 -7.63 3.21
C LYS A 235 -2.91 -8.90 2.49
N ALA A 236 -1.98 -9.70 1.97
CA ALA A 236 -2.30 -10.97 1.32
C ALA A 236 -3.04 -11.92 2.28
N LEU A 237 -2.56 -12.09 3.52
CA LEU A 237 -3.21 -12.91 4.55
C LEU A 237 -4.64 -12.46 4.88
N ILE A 238 -4.90 -11.15 4.87
CA ILE A 238 -6.25 -10.61 5.05
C ILE A 238 -7.16 -11.01 3.88
N VAL A 239 -6.64 -10.94 2.64
CA VAL A 239 -7.40 -11.31 1.44
C VAL A 239 -7.69 -12.81 1.42
N VAL A 240 -6.68 -13.67 1.64
CA VAL A 240 -6.81 -15.13 1.57
C VAL A 240 -7.34 -15.75 2.86
N ASN A 241 -7.99 -14.98 3.73
CA ASN A 241 -8.47 -15.50 5.01
C ASN A 241 -9.56 -16.58 4.80
N THR A 242 -9.14 -17.84 4.80
CA THR A 242 -9.94 -19.01 4.40
C THR A 242 -11.09 -19.33 5.35
N LYS A 243 -11.12 -18.76 6.57
CA LYS A 243 -12.25 -18.91 7.50
C LYS A 243 -13.58 -18.41 6.91
N ILE A 244 -13.51 -17.59 5.87
CA ILE A 244 -14.68 -17.09 5.12
C ILE A 244 -15.20 -18.13 4.12
N LEU A 245 -14.32 -18.94 3.53
CA LEU A 245 -14.69 -20.02 2.59
C LEU A 245 -15.26 -21.24 3.34
N GLU A 246 -14.71 -21.58 4.51
CA GLU A 246 -15.18 -22.72 5.31
C GLU A 246 -16.62 -22.57 5.83
N ARG A 247 -17.12 -21.33 6.03
CA ARG A 247 -18.50 -21.08 6.45
C ARG A 247 -19.53 -21.47 5.37
N LYS A 248 -19.15 -21.54 4.09
CA LYS A 248 -20.02 -22.06 3.02
C LYS A 248 -20.14 -23.60 3.04
N GLY A 249 -19.19 -24.30 3.66
CA GLY A 249 -19.20 -25.77 3.80
C GLY A 249 -20.09 -26.30 4.92
N LYS A 250 -20.48 -25.45 5.88
CA LYS A 250 -21.41 -25.80 6.97
C LYS A 250 -22.82 -25.31 6.63
N ARG A 251 -23.53 -26.04 5.77
CA ARG A 251 -25.00 -26.06 5.84
C ARG A 251 -25.39 -26.54 7.24
N PRO A 252 -26.40 -25.96 7.90
CA PRO A 252 -26.98 -26.60 9.07
C PRO A 252 -27.58 -27.93 8.62
N LEU A 253 -26.88 -29.03 8.91
CA LEU A 253 -27.53 -30.31 9.11
C LEU A 253 -28.40 -30.14 10.36
N PHE A 254 -29.68 -30.46 10.23
CA PHE A 254 -30.77 -30.40 11.22
C PHE A 254 -31.60 -29.11 11.25
N ALA A 255 -32.66 -29.12 10.44
CA ALA A 255 -34.04 -28.84 10.86
C ALA A 255 -34.94 -29.83 10.09
N PRO A 256 -35.76 -30.63 10.80
CA PRO A 256 -37.12 -30.22 11.10
C PRO A 256 -37.31 -29.71 12.53
#